data_AF-A0A834YCG7-F1
#
_entry.id   AF-A0A834YCG7-F1
#
_cell.length_a   1.000
_cell.length_b   1.000
_cell.length_c   1.000
_cell.angle_alpha   90.00
_cell.angle_beta   90.00
_cell.angle_gamma   90.00
#
_symmetry.space_group_name_H-M   'P 1'
#
loop_
_entity.id
_entity.type
_entity.pdbx_description
1 polymer ?
#
loop_
_entity_poly.entity_id
_entity_poly.type
_entity_poly.pdbx_seq_one_letter_code
_entity_poly.pdbx_strand_id
1 'polypeptide(L)'
;MPDAAHQPSCVIDKCNEKIPAETWSDTQFSSYGRPEKPATSMLFSPKFLSSMLYQLYPLQDVTLATMLIRPGSFFLEDLTKAEMFSKEGYGSVARVFIVCKGPG
;
A
#
# COMPACT_ATOMS: atom_id res chain seq x y z
N MET A 1 8.14 -7.17 -3.82
CA MET A 1 8.33 -6.56 -5.15
C MET A 1 7.45 -7.32 -6.13
N PRO A 2 6.78 -6.66 -7.10
CA PRO A 2 5.99 -7.35 -8.11
C PRO A 2 6.88 -8.20 -9.02
N ASP A 3 6.30 -9.24 -9.63
CA ASP A 3 7.00 -10.13 -10.56
C ASP A 3 6.03 -10.70 -11.61
N ALA A 4 6.59 -11.42 -12.59
CA ALA A 4 5.84 -12.05 -13.68
C ALA A 4 5.34 -13.48 -13.37
N ALA A 5 5.57 -13.97 -12.15
CA ALA A 5 5.24 -15.33 -11.73
C ALA A 5 4.03 -15.37 -10.78
N HIS A 6 3.65 -14.25 -10.18
CA HIS A 6 2.52 -14.14 -9.27
C HIS A 6 1.49 -13.12 -9.76
N GLN A 7 0.27 -13.22 -9.22
CA GLN A 7 -0.79 -12.23 -9.45
C GLN A 7 -0.32 -10.82 -9.04
N PRO A 8 -0.72 -9.76 -9.77
CA PRO A 8 -0.33 -8.39 -9.43
C PRO A 8 -0.68 -7.97 -7.99
N SER A 9 -1.74 -8.54 -7.41
CA SER A 9 -2.14 -8.30 -6.00
C SER A 9 -1.14 -8.84 -4.97
N CYS A 10 -0.32 -9.84 -5.32
CA CYS A 10 0.49 -10.65 -4.39
C CYS A 10 1.38 -9.83 -3.45
N VAL A 11 1.88 -8.68 -3.92
CA VAL A 11 2.71 -7.80 -3.09
C VAL A 11 1.90 -7.16 -1.96
N ILE A 12 0.69 -6.69 -2.28
CA ILE A 12 -0.21 -6.07 -1.31
C ILE A 12 -0.77 -7.14 -0.37
N ASP A 13 -1.13 -8.31 -0.89
CA ASP A 13 -1.62 -9.44 -0.08
C ASP A 13 -0.59 -9.81 1.00
N LYS A 14 0.68 -10.01 0.60
CA LYS A 14 1.79 -10.30 1.52
C LYS A 14 2.10 -9.14 2.48
N CYS A 15 1.84 -7.89 2.09
CA CYS A 15 1.97 -6.76 3.01
C CYS A 15 0.87 -6.81 4.08
N ASN A 16 -0.38 -7.04 3.68
CA ASN A 16 -1.52 -7.11 4.59
C ASN A 16 -1.43 -8.31 5.55
N GLU A 17 -0.94 -9.46 5.09
CA GLU A 17 -0.68 -10.62 5.95
C GLU A 17 0.38 -10.35 7.04
N LYS A 18 1.34 -9.46 6.75
CA LYS A 18 2.46 -9.16 7.65
C LYS A 18 2.18 -8.01 8.60
N ILE A 19 1.24 -7.13 8.27
CA ILE A 19 0.91 -5.97 9.09
C ILE A 19 -0.23 -6.37 10.04
N PRO A 20 0.02 -6.47 11.37
CA PRO A 20 -1.03 -6.76 12.34
C PRO A 20 -2.21 -5.80 12.22
N ALA A 21 -3.42 -6.27 12.48
CA ALA A 21 -4.63 -5.45 12.38
C ALA A 21 -4.54 -4.20 13.27
N GLU A 22 -3.93 -4.34 14.45
CA GLU A 22 -3.72 -3.26 15.41
C GLU A 22 -2.81 -2.16 14.88
N THR A 23 -1.87 -2.52 14.00
CA THR A 23 -0.93 -1.58 13.39
C THR A 23 -1.64 -0.58 12.50
N TRP A 24 -2.73 -0.97 11.84
CA TRP A 24 -3.53 -0.08 11.00
C TRP A 24 -4.18 1.07 11.79
N SER A 25 -4.22 1.00 13.12
CA SER A 25 -4.74 2.05 14.01
C SER A 25 -6.13 2.51 13.54
N ASP A 26 -6.42 3.81 13.59
CA ASP A 26 -7.71 4.38 13.17
C ASP A 26 -7.75 4.68 11.65
N THR A 27 -6.98 3.94 10.83
CA THR A 27 -7.03 4.08 9.37
C THR A 27 -8.45 3.81 8.91
N GLN A 28 -9.04 4.78 8.22
CA GLN A 28 -10.42 4.69 7.78
C GLN A 28 -10.46 3.93 6.46
N PHE A 29 -11.34 2.93 6.36
CA PHE A 29 -11.64 2.24 5.12
C PHE A 29 -13.06 2.59 4.70
N SER A 30 -13.29 2.75 3.40
CA SER A 30 -14.60 3.08 2.86
C SER A 30 -14.79 2.43 1.50
N SER A 31 -16.01 1.99 1.20
CA SER A 31 -16.34 1.52 -0.15
C SER A 31 -16.61 2.71 -1.07
N TYR A 32 -16.23 2.57 -2.33
CA TYR A 32 -16.57 3.50 -3.41
C TYR A 32 -16.79 2.73 -4.72
N GLY A 33 -17.21 3.44 -5.76
CA GLY A 33 -17.53 2.83 -7.05
C GLY A 33 -18.99 2.42 -7.16
N ARG A 34 -19.30 1.55 -8.14
CA ARG A 34 -20.66 1.07 -8.37
C ARG A 34 -20.96 -0.15 -7.49
N PRO A 35 -22.20 -0.39 -7.07
CA PRO A 35 -22.56 -1.56 -6.25
C PRO A 35 -22.14 -2.91 -6.85
N GLU A 36 -22.13 -3.02 -8.18
CA GLU A 36 -21.75 -4.25 -8.89
C GLU A 36 -20.22 -4.44 -8.98
N LYS A 37 -19.46 -3.36 -8.79
CA LYS A 37 -17.99 -3.36 -8.80
C LYS A 37 -17.48 -2.40 -7.71
N PRO A 38 -17.66 -2.75 -6.42
CA PRO A 38 -17.16 -1.94 -5.33
C PRO A 38 -15.63 -1.99 -5.29
N ALA A 39 -15.04 -0.90 -4.84
CA ALA A 39 -13.61 -0.79 -4.55
C ALA A 39 -13.40 -0.19 -3.16
N THR A 40 -12.27 -0.49 -2.55
CA THR A 40 -11.95 -0.05 -1.19
C THR A 40 -10.98 1.13 -1.23
N SER A 41 -11.41 2.26 -0.65
CA SER A 41 -10.54 3.40 -0.37
C SER A 41 -10.09 3.35 1.09
N MET A 42 -8.99 4.05 1.36
CA MET A 42 -8.39 4.12 2.67
C MET A 42 -7.78 5.50 2.93
N LEU A 43 -7.89 5.97 4.16
CA LEU A 43 -7.24 7.18 4.63
C LEU A 43 -6.42 6.83 5.88
N PHE A 44 -5.09 6.89 5.78
CA PHE A 44 -4.23 6.60 6.92
C PHE A 44 -4.50 7.57 8.07
N SER A 45 -4.59 7.03 9.29
CA SER A 45 -4.71 7.87 10.48
C SER A 45 -3.40 8.60 10.79
N PRO A 46 -3.46 9.76 11.47
CA PRO A 46 -2.25 10.45 11.95
C PRO A 46 -1.36 9.54 12.82
N LYS A 47 -1.98 8.65 13.60
CA LYS A 47 -1.28 7.66 14.43
C LYS A 47 -0.54 6.64 13.57
N PHE A 48 -1.17 6.12 12.51
CA PHE A 48 -0.49 5.24 11.56
C PHE A 48 0.68 5.94 10.86
N LEU A 49 0.47 7.19 10.42
CA LEU A 49 1.53 7.98 9.80
C LEU A 49 2.73 8.13 10.72
N SER A 50 2.53 8.48 11.99
CA SER A 50 3.62 8.69 12.94
C SER A 50 4.30 7.39 13.37
N SER A 51 3.55 6.29 13.57
CA SER A 51 4.12 5.04 14.08
C SER A 51 4.72 4.14 13.00
N MET A 52 4.24 4.21 11.76
CA MET A 52 4.63 3.25 10.71
C MET A 52 5.40 3.88 9.55
N LEU A 53 5.03 5.10 9.13
CA LEU A 53 5.62 5.71 7.93
C LEU A 53 6.67 6.78 8.26
N TYR A 54 6.41 7.59 9.28
CA TYR A 54 7.22 8.75 9.66
C TYR A 54 7.89 8.61 11.03
N GLN A 55 8.00 7.40 11.58
CA GLN A 55 8.55 7.14 12.92
C GLN A 55 9.99 7.63 13.15
N LEU A 56 10.78 7.76 12.07
CA LEU A 56 12.17 8.26 12.11
C LEU A 56 12.31 9.72 11.67
N TYR A 57 11.21 10.40 11.37
CA TYR A 57 11.20 11.75 10.81
C TYR A 57 10.93 12.79 11.90
N PRO A 58 11.37 14.05 11.71
CA PRO A 58 11.00 15.17 12.57
C PRO A 58 9.48 15.38 12.65
N LEU A 59 9.02 15.95 13.76
CA LEU A 59 7.59 16.24 13.98
C LEU A 59 6.99 17.11 12.87
N GLN A 60 7.76 18.03 12.30
CA GLN A 60 7.31 18.92 11.22
C GLN A 60 6.85 18.12 9.99
N ASP A 61 7.55 17.04 9.64
CA ASP A 61 7.20 16.20 8.50
C ASP A 61 5.93 15.39 8.78
N VAL A 62 5.76 14.88 10.00
CA VAL A 62 4.53 14.20 10.43
C VAL A 62 3.32 15.14 10.35
N THR A 63 3.48 16.38 10.83
CA THR A 63 2.43 17.41 10.76
C THR A 63 2.08 17.73 9.31
N LEU A 64 3.08 17.94 8.47
CA LEU A 64 2.86 18.24 7.05
C LEU A 64 2.15 17.06 6.33
N ALA A 65 2.59 15.83 6.56
CA ALA A 65 1.95 14.64 6.01
C ALA A 65 0.48 14.52 6.43
N THR A 66 0.19 14.81 7.71
CA THR A 66 -1.19 14.80 8.23
C THR A 66 -2.07 15.88 7.59
N MET A 67 -1.52 17.06 7.25
CA MET A 67 -2.27 18.12 6.58
C MET A 67 -2.54 17.82 5.09
N LEU A 68 -1.66 17.06 4.45
CA LEU A 68 -1.71 16.80 3.00
C LEU A 68 -2.32 15.45 2.63
N ILE A 69 -2.48 14.54 3.59
CA ILE A 69 -2.97 13.20 3.27
C ILE A 69 -4.39 13.23 2.72
N ARG A 70 -4.63 12.35 1.74
CA ARG A 70 -5.92 12.19 1.07
C ARG A 70 -6.24 10.70 0.97
N PRO A 71 -7.53 10.33 0.82
CA PRO A 71 -7.90 8.95 0.60
C PRO A 71 -7.22 8.39 -0.66
N GLY A 72 -6.66 7.20 -0.54
CA GLY A 72 -6.09 6.40 -1.63
C GLY A 72 -6.73 5.03 -1.72
N SER A 73 -6.22 4.16 -2.59
CA SER A 73 -6.64 2.76 -2.68
C SER A 73 -5.43 1.89 -3.05
N PHE A 74 -5.43 0.65 -2.58
CA PHE A 74 -4.49 -0.37 -3.06
C PHE A 74 -4.97 -1.05 -4.36
N PHE A 75 -6.19 -0.75 -4.83
CA PHE A 75 -6.76 -1.34 -6.04
C PHE A 75 -6.80 -2.88 -6.02
N LEU A 76 -6.95 -3.49 -4.85
CA LEU A 76 -6.92 -4.95 -4.69
C LEU A 76 -7.97 -5.64 -5.57
N GLU A 77 -9.17 -5.07 -5.67
CA GLU A 77 -10.27 -5.61 -6.46
C GLU A 77 -9.97 -5.65 -7.96
N ASP A 78 -9.17 -4.71 -8.45
CA ASP A 78 -8.72 -4.66 -9.84
C ASP A 78 -7.46 -5.52 -10.05
N LEU A 79 -6.47 -5.43 -9.15
CA LEU A 79 -5.20 -6.16 -9.26
C LEU A 79 -5.35 -7.68 -9.12
N THR A 80 -6.36 -8.15 -8.39
CA THR A 80 -6.68 -9.59 -8.28
C THR A 80 -7.23 -10.17 -9.59
N LYS A 81 -7.78 -9.31 -10.47
CA LYS A 81 -8.38 -9.69 -11.75
C LYS A 81 -7.52 -9.26 -12.94
N ALA A 82 -6.44 -8.54 -12.69
CA ALA A 82 -5.55 -8.05 -13.71
C ALA A 82 -4.77 -9.21 -14.35
N GLU A 83 -4.43 -9.06 -15.62
CA GLU A 83 -3.53 -9.99 -16.27
C GLU A 83 -2.17 -10.01 -15.58
N MET A 84 -1.53 -11.18 -15.55
CA MET A 84 -0.19 -11.31 -15.00
C MET A 84 0.79 -10.47 -15.82
N PHE A 85 1.78 -9.91 -15.13
CA PHE A 85 2.92 -9.31 -15.80
C PHE A 85 3.66 -10.35 -16.65
N SER A 86 4.08 -9.99 -17.86
CA SER A 86 4.80 -10.90 -18.76
C SER A 86 6.31 -10.89 -18.53
N LYS A 87 6.99 -11.98 -18.89
CA LYS A 87 8.45 -12.07 -18.83
C LYS A 87 9.12 -11.21 -19.90
N GLU A 88 8.50 -11.16 -21.08
CA GLU A 88 8.99 -10.42 -22.26
C GLU A 88 8.75 -8.91 -22.10
N GLY A 89 7.66 -8.52 -21.42
CA GLY A 89 7.33 -7.14 -21.10
C GLY A 89 7.95 -6.70 -19.78
N TYR A 90 7.20 -6.83 -18.67
CA TYR A 90 7.67 -6.41 -17.35
C TYR A 90 9.03 -7.04 -17.03
N GLY A 91 9.16 -8.36 -17.21
CA GLY A 91 10.34 -9.14 -16.83
C GLY A 91 11.64 -8.73 -17.50
N SER A 92 11.59 -8.15 -18.71
CA SER A 92 12.78 -7.80 -19.51
C SER A 92 13.49 -6.53 -19.05
N VAL A 93 12.80 -5.68 -18.28
CA VAL A 93 13.38 -4.45 -17.72
C VAL A 93 14.21 -4.76 -16.48
N ALA A 94 15.45 -4.25 -16.43
CA ALA A 94 16.32 -4.35 -15.26
C ALA A 94 15.68 -3.65 -14.04
N ARG A 95 15.69 -4.31 -12.89
CA ARG A 95 15.08 -3.81 -11.65
C ARG A 95 16.09 -3.82 -10.51
N VAL A 96 16.05 -2.78 -9.69
CA VAL A 96 16.80 -2.68 -8.44
C VAL A 96 15.81 -2.42 -7.32
N PHE A 97 16.03 -3.06 -6.17
CA PHE A 97 15.20 -2.88 -4.97
C PHE A 97 16.04 -2.24 -3.86
N ILE A 98 15.65 -1.04 -3.42
CA ILE A 98 16.30 -0.34 -2.31
C ILE A 98 15.53 -0.70 -1.03
N VAL A 99 16.22 -1.36 -0.09
CA VAL A 99 15.64 -1.73 1.20
C VAL A 99 15.78 -0.57 2.18
N CYS A 100 14.66 0.00 2.61
CA CYS A 100 14.63 0.92 3.74
C CYS A 100 14.60 0.11 5.04
N LYS A 101 15.68 0.14 5.83
CA LYS A 101 15.70 -0.48 7.15
C LYS A 101 14.94 0.41 8.13
N GLY A 102 13.96 -0.17 8.83
CA GLY A 102 13.25 0.51 9.92
C GLY A 102 14.10 0.61 11.19
N PRO A 103 13.60 1.29 12.25
CA PRO A 103 14.16 1.12 13.59
C PRO A 103 14.11 -0.36 13.96
N GLY A 104 15.24 -0.87 14.47
CA GLY A 104 15.37 -2.26 14.93
C GLY A 104 14.61 -2.53 16.22
#